data_AF-A0A1Y4UE60-F1
#
_entry.id   AF-A0A1Y4UE60-F1
#
_cell.length_a   1.000
_cell.length_b   1.000
_cell.length_c   1.000
_cell.angle_alpha   90.00
_cell.angle_beta   90.00
_cell.angle_gamma   90.00
#
_symmetry.space_group_name_H-M   'P 1'
#
loop_
_entity.id
_entity.type
_entity.pdbx_description
1 polymer ?
#
loop_
_entity_poly.entity_id
_entity_poly.type
_entity_poly.pdbx_seq_one_letter_code
_entity_poly.pdbx_strand_id
1 'polypeptide(L)'
;MARLILSLRYLKNKKTSAIKNYVKYVATRPNAENYNVNVLNNNATKNQKDWIEKELNKYPNLKEIYQQEYECYIKNQTIGNASELIEKIAEEGMARENDVENYVSYIAKRPRAERGEQGHALWNGSNEVIDINEVAKETANHKGNIWTFVISLKREDAERLGYNNASAWRELVRAKSVELARAMGISVKNFVWYGAFHNEGHHPHIHLMCYSKNPREGYIDDKGLAKLKSSFANEIFYDEIYHIYEEKDKMRETIKKYFDEKLKESMSMKESENIKIELLLWQLSKNLKTSKHKKVYGRLDKENKILVDEIVREISKDEKINMAYESWVGLKNDILSTYKNQTRSKNNIADEIEFRNIKNMVLKSALELSESSEMNKIITDNNKEFLSEKEIAIKQTKNTFLQLMKNVSNMIEEDYDNKKKFIKTTDKKLMSKILEKKQSQGQKI
;
A
#
# COMPACT_ATOMS: atom_id res chain seq x y z
N MET A 1 -3.51 -5.10 10.66
CA MET A 1 -4.43 -4.02 10.24
C MET A 1 -5.81 -4.58 9.97
N ALA A 2 -6.81 -3.72 10.16
CA ALA A 2 -8.16 -3.95 9.71
C ALA A 2 -8.22 -4.13 8.19
N ARG A 3 -9.15 -4.95 7.70
CA ARG A 3 -9.18 -5.33 6.28
C ARG A 3 -10.61 -5.45 5.78
N LEU A 4 -10.85 -4.84 4.62
CA LEU A 4 -12.09 -4.97 3.87
C LEU A 4 -11.99 -6.14 2.91
N ILE A 5 -12.96 -7.03 2.94
CA ILE A 5 -13.15 -8.04 1.89
C ILE A 5 -14.26 -7.55 0.99
N LEU A 6 -13.93 -7.32 -0.30
CA LEU A 6 -14.92 -7.01 -1.33
C LEU A 6 -14.76 -8.01 -2.48
N SER A 7 -15.77 -8.87 -2.64
CA SER A 7 -15.87 -9.82 -3.75
C SER A 7 -16.92 -9.34 -4.74
N LEU A 8 -16.63 -9.43 -6.03
CA LEU A 8 -17.53 -9.07 -7.12
C LEU A 8 -17.89 -10.33 -7.89
N ARG A 9 -19.17 -10.48 -8.22
CA ARG A 9 -19.68 -11.56 -9.07
C ARG A 9 -20.59 -11.00 -10.15
N TYR A 10 -20.59 -11.69 -11.28
CA TYR A 10 -21.41 -11.37 -12.44
C TYR A 10 -22.51 -12.42 -12.57
N LEU A 11 -23.77 -11.99 -12.66
CA LEU A 11 -24.90 -12.88 -12.91
C LEU A 11 -25.38 -12.67 -14.36
N LYS A 12 -25.47 -13.75 -15.16
CA LYS A 12 -25.95 -13.68 -16.55
C LYS A 12 -27.16 -14.58 -16.77
N ASN A 13 -28.31 -13.99 -17.03
CA ASN A 13 -29.58 -14.69 -17.20
C ASN A 13 -29.52 -15.85 -18.24
N LYS A 14 -29.63 -17.10 -17.78
CA LYS A 14 -29.90 -18.30 -18.61
C LYS A 14 -30.88 -19.21 -17.86
N LYS A 15 -31.90 -19.71 -18.56
CA LYS A 15 -32.88 -20.67 -17.99
C LYS A 15 -32.20 -21.99 -17.62
N THR A 16 -32.34 -22.46 -16.39
CA THR A 16 -32.49 -23.91 -16.07
C THR A 16 -32.96 -24.18 -14.63
N SER A 17 -33.44 -25.41 -14.42
CA SER A 17 -34.49 -25.85 -13.50
C SER A 17 -34.03 -26.49 -12.17
N ALA A 18 -32.87 -26.13 -11.61
CA ALA A 18 -32.21 -26.97 -10.58
C ALA A 18 -32.12 -26.41 -9.14
N ILE A 19 -32.88 -25.38 -8.73
CA ILE A 19 -32.69 -24.75 -7.41
C ILE A 19 -33.86 -24.93 -6.40
N LYS A 20 -34.97 -25.58 -6.78
CA LYS A 20 -36.12 -25.79 -5.87
C LYS A 20 -35.79 -26.55 -4.57
N ASN A 21 -34.76 -27.39 -4.57
CA ASN A 21 -34.35 -28.17 -3.40
C ASN A 21 -33.35 -27.43 -2.50
N TYR A 22 -32.68 -26.38 -3.00
CA TYR A 22 -31.51 -25.78 -2.34
C TYR A 22 -31.83 -24.51 -1.54
N VAL A 23 -32.66 -23.61 -2.08
CA VAL A 23 -33.23 -22.47 -1.32
C VAL A 23 -34.00 -22.97 -0.10
N LYS A 24 -34.66 -24.13 -0.24
CA LYS A 24 -35.32 -24.80 0.87
C LYS A 24 -34.33 -25.28 1.94
N TYR A 25 -33.17 -25.83 1.54
CA TYR A 25 -32.15 -26.33 2.47
C TYR A 25 -31.51 -25.22 3.32
N VAL A 26 -31.20 -24.05 2.73
CA VAL A 26 -30.58 -22.95 3.48
C VAL A 26 -31.59 -22.15 4.32
N ALA A 27 -32.84 -22.05 3.87
CA ALA A 27 -33.90 -21.36 4.61
C ALA A 27 -34.43 -22.14 5.84
N THR A 28 -34.33 -23.48 5.87
CA THR A 28 -34.96 -24.31 6.92
C THR A 28 -33.97 -24.95 7.90
N ARG A 29 -32.74 -24.45 8.06
CA ARG A 29 -31.76 -25.11 8.93
C ARG A 29 -32.10 -24.93 10.43
N PRO A 30 -31.91 -25.95 11.31
CA PRO A 30 -32.38 -25.95 12.71
C PRO A 30 -31.79 -24.89 13.67
N ASN A 31 -30.95 -23.97 13.18
CA ASN A 31 -30.38 -22.84 13.93
C ASN A 31 -30.38 -21.55 13.08
N ALA A 32 -31.29 -21.47 12.10
CA ALA A 32 -31.47 -20.31 11.24
C ALA A 32 -31.99 -19.08 12.00
N GLU A 33 -32.79 -19.33 13.04
CA GLU A 33 -33.60 -18.30 13.71
C GLU A 33 -33.18 -18.03 15.17
N ASN A 34 -32.39 -18.91 15.81
CA ASN A 34 -32.05 -18.77 17.22
C ASN A 34 -30.56 -18.44 17.42
N TYR A 35 -30.29 -17.19 17.78
CA TYR A 35 -28.96 -16.72 18.17
C TYR A 35 -28.75 -16.90 19.68
N ASN A 36 -27.88 -17.84 20.04
CA ASN A 36 -27.22 -17.87 21.33
C ASN A 36 -25.72 -17.96 21.04
N VAL A 37 -24.95 -16.92 21.39
CA VAL A 37 -23.49 -16.83 21.16
C VAL A 37 -22.78 -18.11 21.63
N ASN A 38 -23.25 -18.68 22.74
CA ASN A 38 -22.71 -19.90 23.32
C ASN A 38 -22.91 -21.13 22.41
N VAL A 39 -23.98 -21.16 21.60
CA VAL A 39 -24.26 -22.27 20.66
C VAL A 39 -23.43 -22.17 19.39
N LEU A 40 -23.12 -20.96 18.92
CA LEU A 40 -22.32 -20.78 17.69
C LEU A 40 -20.85 -21.17 17.88
N ASN A 41 -20.35 -21.07 19.11
CA ASN A 41 -19.01 -21.51 19.50
C ASN A 41 -18.92 -23.03 19.71
N ASN A 42 -20.05 -23.76 19.69
CA ASN A 42 -20.03 -25.22 19.74
C ASN A 42 -19.43 -25.81 18.46
N ASN A 43 -18.97 -27.06 18.56
CA ASN A 43 -18.44 -27.81 17.43
C ASN A 43 -19.46 -27.93 16.29
N ALA A 44 -18.98 -27.75 15.06
CA ALA A 44 -19.75 -27.90 13.84
C ALA A 44 -20.43 -29.27 13.79
N THR A 45 -21.69 -29.27 13.34
CA THR A 45 -22.50 -30.49 13.26
C THR A 45 -21.94 -31.43 12.19
N LYS A 46 -22.16 -32.74 12.34
CA LYS A 46 -21.73 -33.75 11.35
C LYS A 46 -22.21 -33.41 9.94
N ASN A 47 -23.47 -32.99 9.80
CA ASN A 47 -24.04 -32.57 8.52
C ASN A 47 -23.30 -31.39 7.87
N GLN A 48 -22.85 -30.41 8.66
CA GLN A 48 -22.06 -29.29 8.14
C GLN A 48 -20.70 -29.77 7.63
N LYS A 49 -20.01 -30.64 8.38
CA LYS A 49 -18.71 -31.18 7.98
C LYS A 49 -18.81 -32.02 6.72
N ASP A 50 -19.76 -32.95 6.67
CA ASP A 50 -19.99 -33.84 5.53
C ASP A 50 -20.34 -33.04 4.26
N TRP A 51 -21.11 -31.96 4.40
CA TRP A 51 -21.45 -31.08 3.27
C TRP A 51 -20.23 -30.31 2.76
N ILE A 52 -19.46 -29.69 3.66
CA ILE A 52 -18.25 -28.93 3.29
C ILE A 52 -17.27 -29.84 2.57
N GLU A 53 -17.01 -31.03 3.13
CA GLU A 53 -16.11 -32.00 2.52
C GLU A 53 -16.57 -32.41 1.12
N LYS A 54 -17.86 -32.71 0.96
CA LYS A 54 -18.45 -33.07 -0.34
C LYS A 54 -18.24 -31.98 -1.39
N GLU A 55 -18.54 -30.73 -1.07
CA GLU A 55 -18.42 -29.62 -2.04
C GLU A 55 -16.96 -29.26 -2.34
N LEU A 56 -16.08 -29.26 -1.33
CA LEU A 56 -14.66 -29.00 -1.53
C LEU A 56 -13.95 -30.13 -2.28
N ASN A 57 -14.41 -31.38 -2.18
CA ASN A 57 -13.93 -32.49 -3.00
C ASN A 57 -14.37 -32.33 -4.46
N LYS A 58 -15.61 -31.87 -4.68
CA LYS A 58 -16.14 -31.63 -6.02
C LYS A 58 -15.49 -30.42 -6.70
N TYR A 59 -15.17 -29.38 -5.94
CA TYR A 59 -14.56 -28.14 -6.41
C TYR A 59 -13.37 -27.71 -5.52
N PRO A 60 -12.18 -28.31 -5.70
CA PRO A 60 -11.03 -28.04 -4.84
C PRO A 60 -10.57 -26.59 -4.84
N ASN A 61 -10.78 -25.86 -5.94
CA ASN A 61 -10.43 -24.45 -6.09
C ASN A 61 -11.20 -23.52 -5.14
N LEU A 62 -12.33 -23.96 -4.58
CA LEU A 62 -13.10 -23.16 -3.61
C LEU A 62 -12.33 -22.89 -2.33
N LYS A 63 -11.36 -23.75 -1.97
CA LYS A 63 -10.49 -23.54 -0.80
C LYS A 63 -9.64 -22.27 -0.96
N GLU A 64 -9.15 -22.03 -2.18
CA GLU A 64 -8.33 -20.85 -2.49
C GLU A 64 -9.21 -19.61 -2.67
N ILE A 65 -10.36 -19.76 -3.32
CA ILE A 65 -11.32 -18.66 -3.54
C ILE A 65 -11.87 -18.11 -2.21
N TYR A 66 -12.19 -18.99 -1.26
CA TYR A 66 -12.73 -18.67 0.06
C TYR A 66 -11.73 -18.96 1.17
N GLN A 67 -10.45 -18.63 0.93
CA GLN A 67 -9.35 -18.96 1.82
C GLN A 67 -9.57 -18.47 3.25
N GLN A 68 -10.14 -17.28 3.46
CA GLN A 68 -10.31 -16.71 4.80
C GLN A 68 -11.34 -17.49 5.61
N GLU A 69 -12.52 -17.73 5.04
CA GLU A 69 -13.58 -18.51 5.67
C GLU A 69 -13.16 -19.97 5.86
N TYR A 70 -12.38 -20.52 4.91
CA TYR A 70 -11.81 -21.86 5.01
C TYR A 70 -10.77 -21.95 6.14
N GLU A 71 -9.84 -21.01 6.24
CA GLU A 71 -8.84 -20.95 7.31
C GLU A 71 -9.50 -20.79 8.69
N CYS A 72 -10.52 -19.93 8.81
CA CYS A 72 -11.31 -19.80 10.04
C CYS A 72 -11.99 -21.12 10.42
N TYR A 73 -12.60 -21.82 9.47
CA TYR A 73 -13.21 -23.14 9.69
C TYR A 73 -12.19 -24.20 10.11
N ILE A 74 -11.03 -24.27 9.46
CA ILE A 74 -9.98 -25.23 9.80
C ILE A 74 -9.38 -24.93 11.18
N LYS A 75 -9.14 -23.65 11.49
CA LYS A 75 -8.60 -23.23 12.78
C LYS A 75 -9.57 -23.56 13.92
N ASN A 76 -10.85 -23.26 13.74
CA ASN A 76 -11.90 -23.46 14.72
C ASN A 76 -13.15 -24.01 14.03
N GLN A 77 -13.38 -25.33 14.11
CA GLN A 77 -14.54 -25.98 13.48
C GLN A 77 -15.82 -25.76 14.27
N THR A 78 -16.21 -24.51 14.46
CA THR A 78 -17.45 -24.14 15.16
C THR A 78 -18.65 -24.17 14.21
N ILE A 79 -19.86 -24.24 14.76
CA ILE A 79 -21.11 -24.14 13.98
C ILE A 79 -21.13 -22.82 13.20
N GLY A 80 -20.63 -21.74 13.79
CA GLY A 80 -20.48 -20.42 13.14
C GLY A 80 -19.59 -20.48 11.90
N ASN A 81 -18.33 -20.89 12.06
CA ASN A 81 -17.36 -20.90 10.96
C ASN A 81 -17.76 -21.88 9.84
N ALA A 82 -18.31 -23.03 10.20
CA ALA A 82 -18.83 -23.98 9.22
C ALA A 82 -20.01 -23.38 8.43
N SER A 83 -20.91 -22.65 9.10
CA SER A 83 -22.03 -21.98 8.43
C SER A 83 -21.54 -20.92 7.45
N GLU A 84 -20.60 -20.07 7.87
CA GLU A 84 -20.05 -19.00 7.03
C GLU A 84 -19.37 -19.56 5.76
N LEU A 85 -18.57 -20.62 5.89
CA LEU A 85 -17.93 -21.28 4.73
C LEU A 85 -18.96 -21.93 3.79
N ILE A 86 -19.95 -22.65 4.35
CA ILE A 86 -21.04 -23.26 3.56
C ILE A 86 -21.76 -22.20 2.75
N GLU A 87 -22.02 -21.05 3.36
CA GLU A 87 -22.72 -19.93 2.73
C GLU A 87 -21.92 -19.34 1.56
N LYS A 88 -20.60 -19.17 1.68
CA LYS A 88 -19.76 -18.70 0.56
C LYS A 88 -19.74 -19.69 -0.60
N ILE A 89 -19.61 -20.98 -0.30
CA ILE A 89 -19.65 -22.07 -1.29
C ILE A 89 -21.04 -22.11 -1.97
N ALA A 90 -22.11 -21.94 -1.19
CA ALA A 90 -23.48 -21.88 -1.66
C ALA A 90 -23.71 -20.76 -2.69
N GLU A 91 -23.24 -19.56 -2.35
CA GLU A 91 -23.33 -18.38 -3.21
C GLU A 91 -22.57 -18.58 -4.52
N GLU A 92 -21.42 -19.27 -4.48
CA GLU A 92 -20.68 -19.62 -5.69
C GLU A 92 -21.45 -20.59 -6.57
N GLY A 93 -22.17 -21.54 -5.97
CA GLY A 93 -23.13 -22.40 -6.66
C GLY A 93 -24.18 -21.58 -7.42
N MET A 94 -24.86 -20.66 -6.73
CA MET A 94 -25.91 -19.83 -7.32
C MET A 94 -25.40 -18.94 -8.47
N ALA A 95 -24.23 -18.32 -8.29
CA ALA A 95 -23.63 -17.50 -9.33
C ALA A 95 -23.28 -18.31 -10.60
N ARG A 96 -22.83 -19.55 -10.43
CA ARG A 96 -22.53 -20.46 -11.56
C ARG A 96 -23.79 -20.92 -12.31
N GLU A 97 -24.90 -21.08 -11.61
CA GLU A 97 -26.16 -21.57 -12.17
C GLU A 97 -27.07 -20.47 -12.76
N ASN A 98 -26.72 -19.18 -12.57
CA ASN A 98 -27.37 -18.02 -13.18
C ASN A 98 -28.86 -17.81 -12.81
N ASP A 99 -29.26 -18.21 -11.60
CA ASP A 99 -30.64 -18.11 -11.11
C ASP A 99 -30.85 -16.88 -10.20
N VAL A 100 -31.15 -15.76 -10.86
CA VAL A 100 -31.27 -14.44 -10.23
C VAL A 100 -32.49 -14.34 -9.30
N GLU A 101 -33.61 -14.98 -9.64
CA GLU A 101 -34.85 -14.93 -8.85
C GLU A 101 -34.65 -15.55 -7.47
N ASN A 102 -33.97 -16.70 -7.44
CA ASN A 102 -33.62 -17.39 -6.21
C ASN A 102 -32.54 -16.64 -5.42
N TYR A 103 -31.60 -15.97 -6.09
CA TYR A 103 -30.59 -15.16 -5.42
C TYR A 103 -31.20 -13.99 -4.62
N VAL A 104 -32.13 -13.23 -5.22
CA VAL A 104 -32.80 -12.09 -4.54
C VAL A 104 -33.60 -12.58 -3.33
N SER A 105 -34.39 -13.64 -3.51
CA SER A 105 -35.17 -14.23 -2.42
C SER A 105 -34.27 -14.77 -1.30
N TYR A 106 -33.13 -15.34 -1.67
CA TYR A 106 -32.15 -15.90 -0.74
C TYR A 106 -31.54 -14.82 0.16
N ILE A 107 -30.97 -13.74 -0.40
CA ILE A 107 -30.33 -12.68 0.41
C ILE A 107 -31.36 -11.93 1.27
N ALA A 108 -32.61 -11.84 0.82
CA ALA A 108 -33.67 -11.12 1.54
C ALA A 108 -34.20 -11.86 2.77
N LYS A 109 -34.28 -13.20 2.69
CA LYS A 109 -34.97 -14.05 3.68
C LYS A 109 -34.01 -14.86 4.54
N ARG A 110 -32.70 -14.74 4.29
CA ARG A 110 -31.65 -15.55 4.89
C ARG A 110 -31.73 -15.55 6.43
N PRO A 111 -31.37 -16.69 7.05
CA PRO A 111 -30.95 -16.70 8.45
C PRO A 111 -29.93 -15.59 8.74
N ARG A 112 -30.11 -14.83 9.82
CA ARG A 112 -29.25 -13.72 10.27
C ARG A 112 -29.23 -12.46 9.39
N ALA A 113 -30.10 -12.39 8.38
CA ALA A 113 -30.37 -11.14 7.71
C ALA A 113 -31.16 -10.23 8.66
N GLU A 114 -30.71 -8.99 8.86
CA GLU A 114 -31.39 -8.05 9.75
C GLU A 114 -32.70 -7.61 9.11
N ARG A 115 -33.83 -8.07 9.66
CA ARG A 115 -35.16 -7.80 9.12
C ARG A 115 -35.69 -6.51 9.72
N GLY A 116 -36.11 -5.60 8.85
CA GLY A 116 -36.91 -4.45 9.26
C GLY A 116 -38.38 -4.84 9.49
N GLU A 117 -39.21 -3.82 9.74
CA GLU A 117 -40.66 -3.96 9.94
C GLU A 117 -41.38 -4.65 8.76
N GLN A 118 -40.77 -4.64 7.57
CA GLN A 118 -41.30 -5.25 6.34
C GLN A 118 -41.14 -6.78 6.28
N GLY A 119 -40.50 -7.40 7.28
CA GLY A 119 -40.35 -8.86 7.38
C GLY A 119 -39.23 -9.47 6.54
N HIS A 120 -38.38 -8.63 5.92
CA HIS A 120 -37.20 -9.05 5.17
C HIS A 120 -36.04 -8.05 5.32
N ALA A 121 -34.86 -8.43 4.81
CA ALA A 121 -33.62 -7.68 4.96
C ALA A 121 -33.21 -6.83 3.75
N LEU A 122 -33.97 -6.85 2.64
CA LEU A 122 -33.68 -5.97 1.51
C LEU A 122 -33.93 -4.49 1.86
N TRP A 123 -32.99 -3.65 1.46
CA TRP A 123 -33.07 -2.20 1.53
C TRP A 123 -32.45 -1.56 0.28
N ASN A 124 -32.83 -0.32 -0.01
CA ASN A 124 -32.24 0.50 -1.07
C ASN A 124 -32.10 1.96 -0.58
N GLY A 125 -31.84 2.89 -1.52
CA GLY A 125 -31.67 4.31 -1.18
C GLY A 125 -32.95 5.08 -0.85
N SER A 126 -34.13 4.48 -1.07
CA SER A 126 -35.45 5.05 -0.79
C SER A 126 -36.00 4.53 0.55
N ASN A 127 -36.94 5.27 1.15
CA ASN A 127 -37.68 4.81 2.33
C ASN A 127 -39.00 4.11 1.95
N GLU A 128 -39.18 3.78 0.68
CA GLU A 128 -40.38 3.09 0.20
C GLU A 128 -40.35 1.62 0.65
N VAL A 129 -41.54 1.04 0.79
CA VAL A 129 -41.69 -0.39 1.08
C VAL A 129 -41.27 -1.19 -0.14
N ILE A 130 -40.45 -2.22 0.06
CA ILE A 130 -39.92 -3.06 -1.02
C ILE A 130 -40.74 -4.34 -1.09
N ASP A 131 -41.33 -4.66 -2.25
CA ASP A 131 -41.87 -5.99 -2.49
C ASP A 131 -40.79 -6.90 -3.05
N ILE A 132 -40.33 -7.86 -2.25
CA ILE A 132 -39.30 -8.84 -2.65
C ILE A 132 -39.70 -9.60 -3.92
N ASN A 133 -40.99 -9.96 -4.08
CA ASN A 133 -41.45 -10.72 -5.23
C ASN A 133 -41.38 -9.86 -6.50
N GLU A 134 -41.71 -8.57 -6.39
CA GLU A 134 -41.56 -7.62 -7.49
C GLU A 134 -40.10 -7.44 -7.87
N VAL A 135 -39.22 -7.20 -6.89
CA VAL A 135 -37.77 -7.07 -7.14
C VAL A 135 -37.19 -8.35 -7.75
N ALA A 136 -37.56 -9.52 -7.23
CA ALA A 136 -37.11 -10.80 -7.77
C ALA A 136 -37.57 -10.98 -9.23
N LYS A 137 -38.83 -10.66 -9.54
CA LYS A 137 -39.38 -10.71 -10.90
C LYS A 137 -38.73 -9.70 -11.83
N GLU A 138 -38.50 -8.46 -11.39
CA GLU A 138 -37.83 -7.42 -12.19
C GLU A 138 -36.40 -7.86 -12.53
N THR A 139 -35.66 -8.29 -11.51
CA THR A 139 -34.26 -8.70 -11.65
C THR A 139 -34.13 -9.95 -12.52
N ALA A 140 -35.03 -10.93 -12.35
CA ALA A 140 -35.07 -12.14 -13.17
C ALA A 140 -35.45 -11.88 -14.64
N ASN A 141 -36.16 -10.79 -14.94
CA ASN A 141 -36.48 -10.40 -16.31
C ASN A 141 -35.49 -9.37 -16.89
N HIS A 142 -34.51 -8.93 -16.12
CA HIS A 142 -33.53 -7.96 -16.55
C HIS A 142 -32.64 -8.53 -17.67
N LYS A 143 -32.46 -7.74 -18.74
CA LYS A 143 -31.71 -8.15 -19.94
C LYS A 143 -30.25 -7.69 -19.96
N GLY A 144 -29.89 -6.76 -19.08
CA GLY A 144 -28.54 -6.23 -18.95
C GLY A 144 -27.71 -6.97 -17.90
N ASN A 145 -26.59 -6.37 -17.52
CA ASN A 145 -25.69 -6.93 -16.53
C ASN A 145 -26.19 -6.67 -15.11
N ILE A 146 -26.23 -7.73 -14.29
CA ILE A 146 -26.45 -7.63 -12.85
C ILE A 146 -25.17 -8.00 -12.14
N TRP A 147 -24.73 -7.11 -11.26
CA TRP A 147 -23.53 -7.30 -10.46
C TRP A 147 -23.92 -7.49 -9.01
N THR A 148 -23.28 -8.45 -8.36
CA THR A 148 -23.46 -8.68 -6.93
C THR A 148 -22.11 -8.53 -6.23
N PHE A 149 -22.07 -7.69 -5.21
CA PHE A 149 -20.93 -7.46 -4.37
C PHE A 149 -21.20 -8.09 -3.00
N VAL A 150 -20.16 -8.66 -2.40
CA VAL A 150 -20.17 -8.97 -0.97
C VAL A 150 -19.09 -8.14 -0.31
N ILE A 151 -19.49 -7.29 0.62
CA ILE A 151 -18.60 -6.41 1.39
C ILE A 151 -18.62 -6.88 2.84
N SER A 152 -17.46 -7.32 3.34
CA SER A 152 -17.33 -7.94 4.66
C SER A 152 -16.24 -7.27 5.49
N LEU A 153 -16.51 -7.18 6.79
CA LEU A 153 -15.55 -6.79 7.82
C LEU A 153 -15.31 -7.96 8.78
N LYS A 154 -14.23 -7.88 9.56
CA LYS A 154 -14.11 -8.70 10.76
C LYS A 154 -15.09 -8.20 11.82
N ARG A 155 -15.58 -9.10 12.66
CA ARG A 155 -16.51 -8.78 13.75
C ARG A 155 -16.00 -7.63 14.63
N GLU A 156 -14.74 -7.68 15.03
CA GLU A 156 -14.14 -6.68 15.92
C GLU A 156 -14.09 -5.30 15.26
N ASP A 157 -13.79 -5.25 13.95
CA ASP A 157 -13.78 -4.02 13.16
C ASP A 157 -15.20 -3.49 12.93
N ALA A 158 -16.17 -4.36 12.64
CA ALA A 158 -17.56 -3.98 12.45
C ALA A 158 -18.17 -3.37 13.72
N GLU A 159 -17.87 -3.92 14.90
CA GLU A 159 -18.31 -3.37 16.18
C GLU A 159 -17.63 -2.04 16.49
N ARG A 160 -16.31 -2.00 16.39
CA ARG A 160 -15.51 -0.80 16.69
C ARG A 160 -15.87 0.39 15.80
N LEU A 161 -16.20 0.14 14.53
CA LEU A 161 -16.51 1.16 13.52
C LEU A 161 -18.01 1.41 13.35
N GLY A 162 -18.88 0.74 14.12
CA GLY A 162 -20.34 0.94 14.07
C GLY A 162 -21.06 0.30 12.87
N TYR A 163 -20.40 -0.58 12.12
CA TYR A 163 -20.95 -1.36 11.00
C TYR A 163 -21.56 -2.70 11.44
N ASN A 164 -22.13 -2.75 12.66
CA ASN A 164 -22.74 -3.94 13.25
C ASN A 164 -24.27 -4.04 13.00
N ASN A 165 -24.83 -3.15 12.19
CA ASN A 165 -26.26 -3.02 11.91
C ASN A 165 -26.53 -2.61 10.47
N ALA A 166 -27.72 -2.92 9.95
CA ALA A 166 -28.11 -2.65 8.58
C ALA A 166 -28.16 -1.16 8.22
N SER A 167 -28.51 -0.31 9.19
CA SER A 167 -28.65 1.14 8.98
C SER A 167 -27.32 1.78 8.58
N ALA A 168 -26.24 1.49 9.32
CA ALA A 168 -24.90 1.99 9.02
C ALA A 168 -24.42 1.58 7.62
N TRP A 169 -24.65 0.31 7.26
CA TRP A 169 -24.31 -0.18 5.92
C TRP A 169 -25.14 0.47 4.81
N ARG A 170 -26.44 0.68 5.06
CA ARG A 170 -27.34 1.34 4.11
C ARG A 170 -26.90 2.78 3.85
N GLU A 171 -26.57 3.54 4.89
CA GLU A 171 -26.09 4.92 4.74
C GLU A 171 -24.75 4.99 4.00
N LEU A 172 -23.83 4.06 4.28
CA LEU A 172 -22.57 3.95 3.52
C LEU A 172 -22.83 3.70 2.02
N VAL A 173 -23.68 2.73 1.67
CA VAL A 173 -24.00 2.44 0.26
C VAL A 173 -24.73 3.61 -0.39
N ARG A 174 -25.65 4.28 0.33
CA ARG A 174 -26.31 5.50 -0.15
C ARG A 174 -25.29 6.60 -0.48
N ALA A 175 -24.35 6.88 0.41
CA ALA A 175 -23.30 7.86 0.20
C ALA A 175 -22.40 7.50 -1.01
N LYS A 176 -22.10 6.21 -1.20
CA LYS A 176 -21.25 5.71 -2.31
C LYS A 176 -22.02 5.43 -3.61
N SER A 177 -23.35 5.56 -3.64
CA SER A 177 -24.19 5.16 -4.79
C SER A 177 -23.81 5.83 -6.11
N VAL A 178 -23.43 7.11 -6.08
CA VAL A 178 -22.98 7.84 -7.28
C VAL A 178 -21.63 7.32 -7.77
N GLU A 179 -20.71 6.98 -6.86
CA GLU A 179 -19.43 6.39 -7.22
C GLU A 179 -19.59 4.99 -7.80
N LEU A 180 -20.47 4.17 -7.22
CA LEU A 180 -20.87 2.86 -7.73
C LEU A 180 -21.39 2.97 -9.16
N ALA A 181 -22.38 3.85 -9.39
CA ALA A 181 -22.95 4.04 -10.73
C ALA A 181 -21.88 4.42 -11.76
N ARG A 182 -21.02 5.40 -11.44
CA ARG A 182 -19.93 5.84 -12.33
C ARG A 182 -18.91 4.75 -12.61
N ALA A 183 -18.50 3.99 -11.60
CA ALA A 183 -17.54 2.89 -11.75
C ALA A 183 -18.08 1.76 -12.63
N MET A 184 -19.40 1.58 -12.68
CA MET A 184 -20.09 0.61 -13.52
C MET A 184 -20.52 1.18 -14.88
N GLY A 185 -20.16 2.43 -15.20
CA GLY A 185 -20.60 3.10 -16.43
C GLY A 185 -22.12 3.27 -16.53
N ILE A 186 -22.81 3.37 -15.39
CA ILE A 186 -24.27 3.54 -15.29
C ILE A 186 -24.58 5.02 -15.06
N SER A 187 -25.52 5.55 -15.83
CA SER A 187 -26.03 6.90 -15.57
C SER A 187 -26.80 6.90 -14.24
N VAL A 188 -26.58 7.89 -13.36
CA VAL A 188 -27.18 7.92 -12.00
C VAL A 188 -28.69 7.72 -12.02
N LYS A 189 -29.41 8.32 -12.97
CA LYS A 189 -30.87 8.16 -13.14
C LYS A 189 -31.32 6.72 -13.48
N ASN A 190 -30.43 5.92 -14.04
CA ASN A 190 -30.66 4.53 -14.42
C ASN A 190 -30.15 3.54 -13.37
N PHE A 191 -29.41 4.00 -12.35
CA PHE A 191 -28.79 3.12 -11.37
C PHE A 191 -29.83 2.56 -10.41
N VAL A 192 -29.87 1.23 -10.30
CA VAL A 192 -30.71 0.51 -9.35
C VAL A 192 -29.82 -0.37 -8.50
N TRP A 193 -30.06 -0.36 -7.20
CA TRP A 193 -29.32 -1.18 -6.26
C TRP A 193 -30.19 -1.61 -5.08
N TYR A 194 -29.88 -2.80 -4.57
CA TYR A 194 -30.49 -3.37 -3.37
C TYR A 194 -29.40 -3.98 -2.50
N GLY A 195 -29.46 -3.73 -1.20
CA GLY A 195 -28.56 -4.28 -0.21
C GLY A 195 -29.30 -5.19 0.78
N ALA A 196 -28.57 -6.12 1.38
CA ALA A 196 -29.01 -6.89 2.54
C ALA A 196 -27.83 -7.05 3.50
N PHE A 197 -28.04 -6.78 4.79
CA PHE A 197 -27.01 -6.94 5.82
C PHE A 197 -27.20 -8.25 6.59
N HIS A 198 -26.12 -9.00 6.71
CA HIS A 198 -26.04 -10.25 7.45
C HIS A 198 -25.08 -10.09 8.63
N ASN A 199 -25.63 -10.19 9.84
CA ASN A 199 -24.88 -9.99 11.07
C ASN A 199 -24.15 -11.28 11.51
N GLU A 200 -23.29 -11.82 10.64
CA GLU A 200 -22.59 -13.09 10.85
C GLU A 200 -21.54 -13.04 11.96
N GLY A 201 -21.43 -14.11 12.74
CA GLY A 201 -20.62 -14.17 13.96
C GLY A 201 -19.21 -13.60 13.83
N HIS A 202 -18.45 -14.01 12.82
CA HIS A 202 -17.05 -13.56 12.64
C HIS A 202 -16.92 -12.51 11.54
N HIS A 203 -17.82 -12.54 10.56
CA HIS A 203 -17.72 -11.73 9.35
C HIS A 203 -19.02 -11.03 8.98
N PRO A 204 -19.45 -10.00 9.73
CA PRO A 204 -20.57 -9.15 9.33
C PRO A 204 -20.34 -8.62 7.91
N HIS A 205 -21.34 -8.79 7.06
CA HIS A 205 -21.22 -8.44 5.65
C HIS A 205 -22.55 -8.00 5.05
N ILE A 206 -22.45 -7.29 3.94
CA ILE A 206 -23.59 -7.01 3.08
C ILE A 206 -23.49 -7.76 1.76
N HIS A 207 -24.64 -8.14 1.24
CA HIS A 207 -24.84 -8.39 -0.18
C HIS A 207 -25.35 -7.11 -0.81
N LEU A 208 -24.75 -6.71 -1.93
CA LEU A 208 -25.17 -5.55 -2.69
C LEU A 208 -25.37 -5.96 -4.14
N MET A 209 -26.60 -5.88 -4.62
CA MET A 209 -26.97 -6.12 -6.00
C MET A 209 -27.12 -4.78 -6.73
N CYS A 210 -26.49 -4.63 -7.88
CA CYS A 210 -26.48 -3.41 -8.68
C CYS A 210 -26.75 -3.72 -10.16
N TYR A 211 -27.61 -2.94 -10.81
CA TYR A 211 -27.88 -3.01 -12.25
C TYR A 211 -28.34 -1.65 -12.80
N SER A 212 -28.49 -1.56 -14.12
CA SER A 212 -29.00 -0.36 -14.80
C SER A 212 -30.39 -0.61 -15.36
N LYS A 213 -31.30 0.38 -15.29
CA LYS A 213 -32.55 0.36 -16.05
C LYS A 213 -32.31 0.27 -17.57
N ASN A 214 -31.15 0.72 -18.04
CA ASN A 214 -30.71 0.61 -19.42
C ASN A 214 -29.82 -0.64 -19.60
N PRO A 215 -30.25 -1.69 -20.33
CA PRO A 215 -29.48 -2.93 -20.48
C PRO A 215 -28.12 -2.78 -21.17
N ARG A 216 -27.85 -1.63 -21.82
CA ARG A 216 -26.57 -1.33 -22.48
C ARG A 216 -25.52 -0.73 -21.53
N GLU A 217 -25.89 -0.43 -20.29
CA GLU A 217 -24.98 0.07 -19.24
C GLU A 217 -24.62 -1.06 -18.26
N GLY A 218 -23.75 -0.77 -17.28
CA GLY A 218 -23.41 -1.73 -16.23
C GLY A 218 -22.22 -2.61 -16.61
N TYR A 219 -21.16 -2.01 -17.13
CA TYR A 219 -19.87 -2.67 -17.34
C TYR A 219 -18.88 -2.14 -16.31
N ILE A 220 -18.21 -3.04 -15.59
CA ILE A 220 -17.14 -2.69 -14.67
C ILE A 220 -15.87 -3.41 -15.08
N ASP A 221 -14.78 -2.65 -15.18
CA ASP A 221 -13.44 -3.19 -15.43
C ASP A 221 -12.65 -3.31 -14.12
N ASP A 222 -11.47 -3.94 -14.19
CA ASP A 222 -10.62 -4.13 -13.01
C ASP A 222 -10.21 -2.81 -12.35
N LYS A 223 -10.07 -1.74 -13.13
CA LYS A 223 -9.74 -0.40 -12.63
C LYS A 223 -10.91 0.20 -11.84
N GLY A 224 -12.12 0.10 -12.37
CA GLY A 224 -13.36 0.51 -11.71
C GLY A 224 -13.57 -0.26 -10.41
N LEU A 225 -13.37 -1.58 -10.42
CA LEU A 225 -13.44 -2.41 -9.22
C LEU A 225 -12.39 -2.03 -8.18
N ALA A 226 -11.13 -1.83 -8.58
CA ALA A 226 -10.06 -1.42 -7.68
C ALA A 226 -10.36 -0.04 -7.04
N LYS A 227 -10.94 0.88 -7.81
CA LYS A 227 -11.36 2.19 -7.32
C LYS A 227 -12.49 2.08 -6.30
N LEU A 228 -13.48 1.23 -6.53
CA LEU A 228 -14.55 0.98 -5.56
C LEU A 228 -14.00 0.38 -4.27
N LYS A 229 -13.13 -0.64 -4.35
CA LYS A 229 -12.47 -1.23 -3.17
C LYS A 229 -11.76 -0.18 -2.33
N SER A 230 -10.98 0.69 -2.98
CA SER A 230 -10.30 1.79 -2.30
C SER A 230 -11.29 2.80 -1.70
N SER A 231 -12.34 3.18 -2.42
CA SER A 231 -13.34 4.14 -1.94
C SER A 231 -14.09 3.66 -0.71
N PHE A 232 -14.55 2.39 -0.69
CA PHE A 232 -15.19 1.81 0.48
C PHE A 232 -14.21 1.70 1.67
N ALA A 233 -12.96 1.29 1.45
CA ALA A 233 -11.99 1.19 2.52
C ALA A 233 -11.62 2.56 3.12
N ASN A 234 -11.45 3.60 2.29
CA ASN A 234 -11.19 4.96 2.75
C ASN A 234 -12.33 5.55 3.57
N GLU A 235 -13.58 5.14 3.32
CA GLU A 235 -14.73 5.58 4.10
C GLU A 235 -14.86 4.81 5.42
N ILE A 236 -14.71 3.48 5.37
CA ILE A 236 -14.87 2.62 6.55
C ILE A 236 -13.74 2.84 7.56
N PHE A 237 -12.49 2.96 7.08
CA PHE A 237 -11.28 3.09 7.91
C PHE A 237 -10.70 4.51 7.83
N TYR A 238 -11.58 5.51 7.77
CA TYR A 238 -11.19 6.90 7.51
C TYR A 238 -10.11 7.38 8.49
N ASP A 239 -10.34 7.21 9.80
CA ASP A 239 -9.42 7.69 10.83
C ASP A 239 -8.06 6.96 10.79
N GLU A 240 -8.06 5.63 10.61
CA GLU A 240 -6.81 4.87 10.53
C GLU A 240 -6.00 5.24 9.29
N ILE A 241 -6.67 5.35 8.14
CA ILE A 241 -6.02 5.71 6.88
C ILE A 241 -5.54 7.17 6.93
N TYR A 242 -6.31 8.08 7.54
CA TYR A 242 -5.93 9.47 7.73
C TYR A 242 -4.65 9.58 8.57
N HIS A 243 -4.55 8.83 9.67
CA HIS A 243 -3.32 8.78 10.47
C HIS A 243 -2.11 8.30 9.67
N ILE A 244 -2.29 7.24 8.85
CA ILE A 244 -1.21 6.73 7.98
C ILE A 244 -0.81 7.80 6.95
N TYR A 245 -1.76 8.59 6.42
CA TYR A 245 -1.44 9.71 5.53
C TYR A 245 -0.58 10.78 6.21
N GLU A 246 -0.89 11.15 7.45
CA GLU A 246 -0.07 12.10 8.21
C GLU A 246 1.35 11.59 8.44
N GLU A 247 1.50 10.32 8.84
CA GLU A 247 2.82 9.68 9.00
C GLU A 247 3.59 9.60 7.68
N LYS A 248 2.91 9.28 6.59
CA LYS A 248 3.50 9.24 5.25
C LYS A 248 4.03 10.61 4.84
N ASP A 249 3.31 11.68 5.16
CA ASP A 249 3.74 13.04 4.83
C ASP A 249 4.91 13.51 5.69
N LYS A 250 4.91 13.17 7.00
CA LYS A 250 6.07 13.36 7.88
C LYS A 250 7.30 12.63 7.32
N MET A 251 7.15 11.37 6.92
CA MET A 251 8.26 10.58 6.37
C MET A 251 8.78 11.16 5.04
N ARG A 252 7.88 11.69 4.21
CA ARG A 252 8.26 12.38 2.96
C ARG A 252 9.08 13.64 3.23
N GLU A 253 8.73 14.44 4.23
CA GLU A 253 9.54 15.61 4.62
C GLU A 253 10.87 15.19 5.26
N THR A 254 10.92 14.09 6.03
CA THR A 254 12.17 13.51 6.55
C THR A 254 13.12 13.11 5.42
N ILE A 255 12.63 12.35 4.42
CA ILE A 255 13.41 11.97 3.24
C ILE A 255 13.97 13.21 2.54
N LYS A 256 13.11 14.22 2.32
CA LYS A 256 13.49 15.46 1.67
C LYS A 256 14.56 16.23 2.45
N LYS A 257 14.46 16.28 3.78
CA LYS A 257 15.45 16.94 4.64
C LYS A 257 16.82 16.26 4.55
N TYR A 258 16.88 14.94 4.77
CA TYR A 258 18.15 14.20 4.68
C TYR A 258 18.73 14.23 3.26
N PHE A 259 17.89 14.19 2.24
CA PHE A 259 18.31 14.37 0.86
C PHE A 259 18.94 15.75 0.63
N ASP A 260 18.33 16.83 1.14
CA ASP A 260 18.86 18.20 1.02
C ASP A 260 20.22 18.34 1.72
N GLU A 261 20.36 17.75 2.91
CA GLU A 261 21.63 17.73 3.67
C GLU A 261 22.73 17.04 2.85
N LYS A 262 22.48 15.81 2.36
CA LYS A 262 23.45 15.05 1.54
C LYS A 262 23.77 15.73 0.20
N LEU A 263 22.78 16.37 -0.40
CA LEU A 263 22.96 17.15 -1.62
C LEU A 263 23.88 18.36 -1.39
N LYS A 264 23.68 19.10 -0.29
CA LYS A 264 24.53 20.24 0.09
C LYS A 264 25.96 19.83 0.46
N GLU A 265 26.11 18.72 1.18
CA GLU A 265 27.43 18.12 1.46
C GLU A 265 28.18 17.87 0.15
N SER A 266 27.52 17.25 -0.83
CA SER A 266 28.08 16.96 -2.16
C SER A 266 28.41 18.21 -2.98
N MET A 267 27.74 19.35 -2.73
CA MET A 267 28.07 20.61 -3.37
C MET A 267 29.27 21.31 -2.74
N SER A 268 29.55 21.06 -1.46
CA SER A 268 30.57 21.79 -0.70
C SER A 268 32.02 21.36 -1.01
N MET A 269 32.22 20.22 -1.69
CA MET A 269 33.51 19.64 -2.10
C MET A 269 34.57 19.47 -0.98
N LYS A 270 34.25 19.77 0.28
CA LYS A 270 35.21 19.77 1.38
C LYS A 270 35.33 18.41 2.07
N GLU A 271 34.34 17.52 1.91
CA GLU A 271 34.27 16.25 2.64
C GLU A 271 33.21 15.28 2.05
N SER A 272 33.04 15.23 0.72
CA SER A 272 32.09 14.28 0.12
C SER A 272 32.63 12.85 0.15
N GLU A 273 31.90 11.96 0.82
CA GLU A 273 32.17 10.51 0.78
C GLU A 273 31.92 9.90 -0.62
N ASN A 274 31.20 10.60 -1.51
CA ASN A 274 30.74 10.04 -2.79
C ASN A 274 31.02 10.97 -3.99
N ILE A 275 32.23 10.80 -4.54
CA ILE A 275 32.75 11.49 -5.73
C ILE A 275 31.81 11.35 -6.95
N LYS A 276 31.07 10.24 -7.06
CA LYS A 276 30.15 10.01 -8.20
C LYS A 276 29.05 11.08 -8.24
N ILE A 277 28.51 11.47 -7.09
CA ILE A 277 27.46 12.50 -7.00
C ILE A 277 28.00 13.86 -7.46
N GLU A 278 29.20 14.23 -7.04
CA GLU A 278 29.85 15.49 -7.42
C GLU A 278 30.05 15.59 -8.94
N LEU A 279 30.55 14.50 -9.56
CA LEU A 279 30.76 14.44 -11.01
C LEU A 279 29.45 14.57 -11.79
N LEU A 280 28.39 13.88 -11.33
CA LEU A 280 27.07 13.97 -11.93
C LEU A 280 26.46 15.37 -11.79
N LEU A 281 26.58 16.00 -10.62
CA LEU A 281 26.15 17.38 -10.37
C LEU A 281 26.91 18.37 -11.25
N TRP A 282 28.22 18.18 -11.41
CA TRP A 282 29.05 19.00 -12.28
C TRP A 282 28.61 18.89 -13.75
N GLN A 283 28.42 17.67 -14.25
CA GLN A 283 27.94 17.43 -15.61
C GLN A 283 26.57 18.07 -15.84
N LEU A 284 25.64 17.87 -14.89
CA LEU A 284 24.32 18.47 -14.95
C LEU A 284 24.40 20.01 -14.96
N SER A 285 25.24 20.61 -14.11
CA SER A 285 25.41 22.07 -14.06
C SER A 285 25.89 22.65 -15.40
N LYS A 286 26.82 21.97 -16.08
CA LYS A 286 27.35 22.37 -17.39
C LYS A 286 26.27 22.28 -18.46
N ASN A 287 25.53 21.18 -18.51
CA ASN A 287 24.44 20.97 -19.47
C ASN A 287 23.31 22.02 -19.29
N LEU A 288 23.02 22.38 -18.04
CA LEU A 288 21.98 23.38 -17.73
C LEU A 288 22.37 24.82 -18.10
N LYS A 289 23.67 25.16 -18.24
CA LYS A 289 24.11 26.49 -18.72
C LYS A 289 23.73 26.73 -20.19
N THR A 290 23.86 25.70 -21.02
CA THR A 290 23.63 25.80 -22.47
C THR A 290 22.21 25.41 -22.88
N SER A 291 21.41 24.89 -21.94
CA SER A 291 20.04 24.46 -22.19
C SER A 291 19.09 25.64 -22.46
N LYS A 292 18.35 25.55 -23.58
CA LYS A 292 17.32 26.53 -23.98
C LYS A 292 15.95 26.28 -23.32
N HIS A 293 15.75 25.13 -22.66
CA HIS A 293 14.45 24.72 -22.14
C HIS A 293 14.20 25.17 -20.69
N LYS A 294 12.92 25.15 -20.27
CA LYS A 294 12.54 25.44 -18.87
C LYS A 294 13.17 24.42 -17.93
N LYS A 295 13.92 24.91 -16.95
CA LYS A 295 14.75 24.15 -15.99
C LYS A 295 13.93 23.54 -14.83
N VAL A 296 12.83 22.86 -15.17
CA VAL A 296 11.98 22.12 -14.23
C VAL A 296 11.87 20.69 -14.71
N TYR A 297 11.95 19.70 -13.81
CA TYR A 297 12.11 18.29 -14.18
C TYR A 297 11.07 17.79 -15.20
N GLY A 298 9.81 18.26 -15.16
CA GLY A 298 8.80 17.86 -16.14
C GLY A 298 9.04 18.30 -17.57
N ARG A 299 9.74 19.41 -17.78
CA ARG A 299 10.02 19.98 -19.10
C ARG A 299 11.48 19.85 -19.51
N LEU A 300 12.26 19.17 -18.68
CA LEU A 300 13.65 18.87 -18.92
C LEU A 300 13.80 17.86 -20.07
N ASP A 301 14.84 18.03 -20.88
CA ASP A 301 15.21 17.09 -21.93
C ASP A 301 15.61 15.72 -21.36
N LYS A 302 15.64 14.70 -22.22
CA LYS A 302 15.83 13.31 -21.80
C LYS A 302 17.21 13.08 -21.17
N GLU A 303 18.25 13.71 -21.71
CA GLU A 303 19.62 13.55 -21.22
C GLU A 303 19.75 14.08 -19.79
N ASN A 304 19.27 15.29 -19.55
CA ASN A 304 19.32 15.90 -18.23
C ASN A 304 18.36 15.21 -17.22
N LYS A 305 17.25 14.62 -17.67
CA LYS A 305 16.40 13.78 -16.80
C LYS A 305 17.13 12.56 -16.29
N ILE A 306 17.91 11.88 -17.15
CA ILE A 306 18.71 10.71 -16.76
C ILE A 306 19.73 11.11 -15.69
N LEU A 307 20.42 12.24 -15.86
CA LEU A 307 21.38 12.75 -14.88
C LEU A 307 20.71 13.05 -13.53
N VAL A 308 19.56 13.73 -13.53
CA VAL A 308 18.80 14.01 -12.30
C VAL A 308 18.37 12.72 -11.62
N ASP A 309 17.81 11.77 -12.37
CA ASP A 309 17.34 10.51 -11.79
C ASP A 309 18.50 9.67 -11.23
N GLU A 310 19.68 9.71 -11.87
CA GLU A 310 20.89 9.04 -11.37
C GLU A 310 21.44 9.69 -10.09
N ILE A 311 21.46 11.02 -10.02
CA ILE A 311 21.85 11.74 -8.79
C ILE A 311 20.90 11.36 -7.64
N VAL A 312 19.60 11.33 -7.90
CA VAL A 312 18.60 10.90 -6.91
C VAL A 312 18.87 9.46 -6.49
N ARG A 313 19.12 8.54 -7.44
CA ARG A 313 19.45 7.14 -7.13
C ARG A 313 20.67 7.00 -6.24
N GLU A 314 21.74 7.75 -6.52
CA GLU A 314 22.98 7.69 -5.75
C GLU A 314 22.84 8.27 -4.34
N ILE A 315 22.21 9.44 -4.20
CA ILE A 315 21.94 10.02 -2.87
C ILE A 315 21.02 9.11 -2.05
N SER A 316 20.04 8.47 -2.70
CA SER A 316 19.08 7.59 -2.01
C SER A 316 19.69 6.31 -1.45
N LYS A 317 20.97 6.02 -1.72
CA LYS A 317 21.70 4.90 -1.10
C LYS A 317 22.14 5.20 0.33
N ASP A 318 22.14 6.47 0.74
CA ASP A 318 22.38 6.84 2.13
C ASP A 318 21.45 6.08 3.08
N GLU A 319 22.00 5.57 4.17
CA GLU A 319 21.29 4.69 5.09
C GLU A 319 20.05 5.38 5.70
N LYS A 320 20.17 6.65 6.10
CA LYS A 320 19.07 7.41 6.71
C LYS A 320 17.96 7.66 5.70
N ILE A 321 18.33 7.98 4.46
CA ILE A 321 17.38 8.20 3.37
C ILE A 321 16.67 6.89 3.01
N ASN A 322 17.40 5.78 2.86
CA ASN A 322 16.81 4.49 2.52
C ASN A 322 15.88 3.98 3.64
N MET A 323 16.25 4.11 4.92
CA MET A 323 15.38 3.72 6.04
C MET A 323 14.07 4.53 6.08
N ALA A 324 14.18 5.85 5.88
CA ALA A 324 13.00 6.72 5.82
C ALA A 324 12.11 6.35 4.61
N TYR A 325 12.71 6.04 3.47
CA TYR A 325 11.99 5.59 2.29
C TYR A 325 11.32 4.22 2.47
N GLU A 326 11.99 3.26 3.11
CA GLU A 326 11.40 1.95 3.44
C GLU A 326 10.18 2.12 4.35
N SER A 327 10.27 3.00 5.35
CA SER A 327 9.14 3.33 6.22
C SER A 327 7.99 3.95 5.43
N TRP A 328 8.28 4.88 4.51
CA TRP A 328 7.28 5.49 3.63
C TRP A 328 6.59 4.47 2.71
N VAL A 329 7.36 3.51 2.16
CA VAL A 329 6.81 2.41 1.35
C VAL A 329 5.97 1.46 2.21
N GLY A 330 6.38 1.18 3.45
CA GLY A 330 5.62 0.42 4.44
C GLY A 330 4.23 1.02 4.64
N LEU A 331 4.15 2.31 4.98
CA LEU A 331 2.89 3.03 5.16
C LEU A 331 1.99 2.99 3.91
N LYS A 332 2.58 3.04 2.71
CA LYS A 332 1.84 2.92 1.45
C LYS A 332 1.29 1.49 1.24
N ASN A 333 2.06 0.48 1.59
CA ASN A 333 1.62 -0.91 1.57
C ASN A 333 0.53 -1.16 2.61
N ASP A 334 0.61 -0.49 3.75
CA ASP A 334 -0.37 -0.59 4.83
C ASP A 334 -1.76 -0.14 4.34
N ILE A 335 -1.85 1.04 3.70
CA ILE A 335 -3.08 1.53 3.04
C ILE A 335 -3.57 0.53 1.98
N LEU A 336 -2.68 0.01 1.13
CA LEU A 336 -3.06 -0.94 0.08
C LEU A 336 -3.59 -2.26 0.66
N SER A 337 -3.00 -2.73 1.76
CA SER A 337 -3.35 -3.99 2.42
C SER A 337 -4.76 -3.99 3.00
N THR A 338 -5.31 -2.80 3.29
CA THR A 338 -6.67 -2.62 3.78
C THR A 338 -7.72 -3.14 2.79
N TYR A 339 -7.46 -3.10 1.48
CA TYR A 339 -8.44 -3.50 0.45
C TYR A 339 -7.87 -4.35 -0.70
N LYS A 340 -6.58 -4.66 -0.68
CA LYS A 340 -5.91 -5.44 -1.73
C LYS A 340 -4.90 -6.43 -1.16
N ASN A 341 -4.94 -7.66 -1.67
CA ASN A 341 -4.02 -8.74 -1.27
C ASN A 341 -2.74 -8.70 -2.11
N GLN A 342 -2.13 -7.54 -2.27
CA GLN A 342 -0.91 -7.39 -3.06
C GLN A 342 0.04 -6.41 -2.37
N THR A 343 1.29 -6.84 -2.22
CA THR A 343 2.39 -5.97 -1.84
C THR A 343 2.94 -5.28 -3.09
N ARG A 344 3.28 -3.99 -2.98
CA ARG A 344 3.92 -3.27 -4.07
C ARG A 344 5.39 -3.67 -4.14
N SER A 345 5.92 -3.80 -5.36
CA SER A 345 7.37 -3.92 -5.56
C SER A 345 8.08 -2.64 -5.11
N LYS A 346 9.18 -2.77 -4.35
CA LYS A 346 10.01 -1.64 -3.95
C LYS A 346 10.66 -1.01 -5.20
N ASN A 347 10.22 0.18 -5.58
CA ASN A 347 10.86 0.98 -6.62
C ASN A 347 11.95 1.87 -5.99
N ASN A 348 12.78 2.52 -6.80
CA ASN A 348 13.69 3.56 -6.30
C ASN A 348 12.92 4.89 -6.08
N ILE A 349 13.40 5.75 -5.18
CA ILE A 349 12.87 7.11 -4.97
C ILE A 349 12.79 7.88 -6.30
N ALA A 350 13.77 7.70 -7.19
CA ALA A 350 13.79 8.33 -8.50
C ALA A 350 12.60 7.90 -9.39
N ASP A 351 11.97 6.76 -9.15
CA ASP A 351 10.88 6.25 -9.99
C ASP A 351 9.49 6.55 -9.38
N GLU A 352 9.45 7.08 -8.16
CA GLU A 352 8.21 7.47 -7.46
C GLU A 352 7.78 8.90 -7.86
N ILE A 353 6.54 9.03 -8.32
CA ILE A 353 5.99 10.32 -8.80
C ILE A 353 5.86 11.35 -7.67
N GLU A 354 5.69 10.87 -6.43
CA GLU A 354 5.53 11.65 -5.21
C GLU A 354 6.80 12.42 -4.82
N PHE A 355 7.97 12.01 -5.32
CA PHE A 355 9.27 12.64 -5.03
C PHE A 355 9.78 13.55 -6.16
N ARG A 356 8.87 14.06 -7.01
CA ARG A 356 9.21 15.05 -8.04
C ARG A 356 9.86 16.33 -7.48
N ASN A 357 9.53 16.69 -6.25
CA ASN A 357 10.14 17.81 -5.54
C ASN A 357 11.65 17.60 -5.32
N ILE A 358 12.08 16.39 -4.92
CA ILE A 358 13.49 16.03 -4.76
C ILE A 358 14.25 16.18 -6.08
N LYS A 359 13.65 15.73 -7.19
CA LYS A 359 14.22 15.92 -8.53
C LYS A 359 14.43 17.40 -8.89
N ASN A 360 13.48 18.25 -8.52
CA ASN A 360 13.61 19.70 -8.71
C ASN A 360 14.63 20.33 -7.75
N MET A 361 14.87 19.76 -6.56
CA MET A 361 15.94 20.20 -5.66
C MET A 361 17.31 19.96 -6.29
N VAL A 362 17.55 18.78 -6.85
CA VAL A 362 18.79 18.48 -7.60
C VAL A 362 19.02 19.50 -8.72
N LEU A 363 17.98 19.82 -9.49
CA LEU A 363 18.08 20.84 -10.55
C LEU A 363 18.43 22.22 -10.01
N LYS A 364 17.81 22.64 -8.90
CA LYS A 364 18.10 23.93 -8.27
C LYS A 364 19.56 23.98 -7.80
N SER A 365 20.02 22.96 -7.11
CA SER A 365 21.41 22.83 -6.66
C SER A 365 22.43 22.84 -7.82
N ALA A 366 22.14 22.13 -8.92
CA ALA A 366 23.01 22.15 -10.10
C ALA A 366 23.06 23.54 -10.78
N LEU A 367 21.99 24.33 -10.71
CA LEU A 367 21.99 25.70 -11.22
C LEU A 367 22.78 26.65 -10.32
N GLU A 368 22.62 26.54 -9.00
CA GLU A 368 23.40 27.31 -8.03
C GLU A 368 24.91 27.02 -8.19
N LEU A 369 25.29 25.76 -8.38
CA LEU A 369 26.67 25.36 -8.72
C LEU A 369 27.16 25.96 -10.04
N SER A 370 26.27 26.18 -11.00
CA SER A 370 26.62 26.79 -12.28
C SER A 370 26.91 28.29 -12.15
N GLU A 371 26.28 28.95 -11.17
CA GLU A 371 26.37 30.40 -10.92
C GLU A 371 27.47 30.75 -9.91
N SER A 372 27.95 29.80 -9.10
CA SER A 372 28.98 30.03 -8.09
C SER A 372 30.36 30.37 -8.69
N SER A 373 31.04 31.32 -8.07
CA SER A 373 32.29 31.96 -8.55
C SER A 373 33.52 31.03 -8.59
N GLU A 374 33.52 29.92 -7.87
CA GLU A 374 34.61 28.91 -7.91
C GLU A 374 34.65 28.17 -9.26
N MET A 375 33.49 27.95 -9.89
CA MET A 375 33.41 27.33 -11.21
C MET A 375 33.93 28.27 -12.31
N ASN A 376 33.64 29.58 -12.19
CA ASN A 376 34.12 30.57 -13.15
C ASN A 376 35.65 30.72 -13.12
N LYS A 377 36.30 30.53 -11.97
CA LYS A 377 37.78 30.49 -11.86
C LYS A 377 38.41 29.26 -12.53
N ILE A 378 37.80 28.07 -12.41
CA ILE A 378 38.30 26.85 -13.08
C ILE A 378 38.14 26.94 -14.61
N ILE A 379 37.13 27.66 -15.08
CA ILE A 379 36.82 27.83 -16.50
C ILE A 379 37.71 28.92 -17.14
N THR A 380 38.06 29.99 -16.43
CA THR A 380 38.94 31.04 -16.98
C THR A 380 40.37 30.55 -17.28
N ASP A 381 40.85 29.53 -16.58
CA ASP A 381 42.20 28.98 -16.82
C ASP A 381 42.26 27.91 -17.93
N ASN A 382 41.13 27.36 -18.39
CA ASN A 382 41.09 26.22 -19.33
C ASN A 382 40.38 26.53 -20.65
N ASN A 383 40.38 27.79 -21.10
CA ASN A 383 39.91 28.12 -22.44
C ASN A 383 40.93 27.70 -23.51
N LYS A 384 41.00 26.40 -23.80
CA LYS A 384 41.13 25.84 -25.16
C LYS A 384 40.84 24.34 -25.15
N GLU A 385 39.89 23.98 -26.01
CA GLU A 385 39.56 22.65 -26.50
C GLU A 385 38.79 21.68 -25.57
N PHE A 386 37.89 20.94 -26.24
CA PHE A 386 37.09 19.84 -25.72
C PHE A 386 37.96 18.89 -24.90
N LEU A 387 37.58 18.62 -23.64
CA LEU A 387 38.25 17.58 -22.85
C LEU A 387 38.03 16.22 -23.51
N SER A 388 39.09 15.68 -24.10
CA SER A 388 39.12 14.33 -24.65
C SER A 388 39.05 13.29 -23.52
N GLU A 389 38.60 12.07 -23.81
CA GLU A 389 38.58 10.95 -22.84
C GLU A 389 39.93 10.76 -22.13
N LYS A 390 41.02 11.13 -22.81
CA LYS A 390 42.39 11.09 -22.31
C LYS A 390 42.64 12.10 -21.18
N GLU A 391 42.05 13.28 -21.24
CA GLU A 391 42.20 14.31 -20.20
C GLU A 391 41.32 14.02 -18.98
N ILE A 392 40.17 13.37 -19.19
CA ILE A 392 39.35 12.81 -18.10
C ILE A 392 40.13 11.71 -17.38
N ALA A 393 40.77 10.81 -18.12
CA ALA A 393 41.63 9.77 -17.54
C ALA A 393 42.83 10.37 -16.79
N ILE A 394 43.50 11.40 -17.35
CA ILE A 394 44.61 12.09 -16.67
C ILE A 394 44.15 12.77 -15.38
N LYS A 395 42.98 13.39 -15.39
CA LYS A 395 42.40 14.03 -14.19
C LYS A 395 42.00 12.99 -13.14
N GLN A 396 41.46 11.85 -13.57
CA GLN A 396 41.21 10.70 -12.69
C GLN A 396 42.51 10.18 -12.08
N THR A 397 43.55 9.94 -12.88
CA THR A 397 44.86 9.47 -12.38
C THR A 397 45.50 10.46 -11.42
N LYS A 398 45.45 11.76 -11.73
CA LYS A 398 45.99 12.82 -10.87
C LYS A 398 45.24 12.89 -9.53
N ASN A 399 43.93 12.71 -9.54
CA ASN A 399 43.11 12.71 -8.33
C ASN A 399 43.29 11.44 -7.49
N THR A 400 43.38 10.26 -8.12
CA THR A 400 43.71 9.00 -7.44
C THR A 400 45.09 9.08 -6.79
N PHE A 401 46.05 9.73 -7.46
CA PHE A 401 47.37 9.99 -6.90
C PHE A 401 47.31 10.93 -5.69
N LEU A 402 46.56 12.03 -5.76
CA LEU A 402 46.36 12.93 -4.62
C LEU A 402 45.68 12.23 -3.43
N GLN A 403 44.75 11.31 -3.69
CA GLN A 403 44.09 10.51 -2.66
C GLN A 403 45.06 9.54 -1.97
N LEU A 404 45.91 8.86 -2.74
CA LEU A 404 46.97 8.02 -2.20
C LEU A 404 47.92 8.85 -1.33
N MET A 405 48.33 10.03 -1.80
CA MET A 405 49.20 10.93 -1.02
C MET A 405 48.55 11.42 0.27
N LYS A 406 47.24 11.73 0.25
CA LYS A 406 46.49 12.12 1.45
C LYS A 406 46.38 10.96 2.45
N ASN A 407 46.10 9.75 1.98
CA ASN A 407 46.04 8.57 2.83
C ASN A 407 47.41 8.24 3.46
N VAL A 408 48.49 8.34 2.68
CA VAL A 408 49.86 8.18 3.19
C VAL A 408 50.20 9.26 4.21
N SER A 409 49.81 10.52 3.96
CA SER A 409 49.98 11.61 4.92
C SER A 409 49.27 11.30 6.24
N ASN A 410 48.01 10.86 6.18
CA ASN A 410 47.23 10.50 7.37
C ASN A 410 47.85 9.32 8.12
N MET A 411 48.37 8.30 7.42
CA MET A 411 49.08 7.17 8.05
C MET A 411 50.37 7.63 8.74
N ILE A 412 51.12 8.55 8.13
CA ILE A 412 52.33 9.12 8.74
C ILE A 412 51.98 9.95 9.97
N GLU A 413 50.89 10.73 9.90
CA GLU A 413 50.40 11.55 11.01
C GLU A 413 49.91 10.68 12.17
N GLU A 414 49.17 9.61 11.89
CA GLU A 414 48.77 8.60 12.88
C GLU A 414 49.99 7.88 13.49
N ASP A 415 50.98 7.47 12.68
CA ASP A 415 52.21 6.84 13.20
C ASP A 415 53.02 7.81 14.07
N TYR A 416 53.08 9.08 13.68
CA TYR A 416 53.72 10.13 14.47
C TYR A 416 52.99 10.38 15.79
N ASP A 417 51.66 10.45 15.79
CA ASP A 417 50.86 10.62 17.00
C ASP A 417 50.90 9.38 17.90
N ASN A 418 50.96 8.17 17.32
CA ASN A 418 51.16 6.93 18.06
C ASN A 418 52.55 6.88 18.70
N LYS A 419 53.61 7.27 17.97
CA LYS A 419 54.96 7.43 18.55
C LYS A 419 55.00 8.50 19.64
N LYS A 420 54.28 9.62 19.47
CA LYS A 420 54.16 10.68 20.49
C LYS A 420 53.42 10.21 21.74
N LYS A 421 52.41 9.34 21.61
CA LYS A 421 51.76 8.65 22.74
C LYS A 421 52.75 7.72 23.46
N PHE A 422 53.59 6.99 22.73
CA PHE A 422 54.65 6.15 23.31
C PHE A 422 55.77 6.94 24.00
N ILE A 423 56.10 8.15 23.51
CA ILE A 423 57.10 9.04 24.13
C ILE A 423 56.59 9.61 25.48
N LYS A 424 55.28 9.86 25.62
CA LYS A 424 54.66 10.27 26.89
C LYS A 424 54.59 9.16 27.94
N THR A 425 54.75 7.91 27.52
CA THR A 425 54.92 6.74 28.41
C THR A 425 56.40 6.42 28.64
N THR A 426 57.27 7.43 28.72
CA THR A 426 58.53 7.23 29.46
C THR A 426 58.16 6.93 30.91
N ASP A 427 58.42 5.68 31.28
CA ASP A 427 57.91 4.95 32.43
C ASP A 427 57.92 5.78 33.73
N LYS A 428 56.74 6.03 34.33
CA LYS A 428 56.62 6.67 35.65
C LYS A 428 57.51 5.98 36.69
N LYS A 429 57.77 4.67 36.55
CA LYS A 429 58.74 3.94 37.40
C LYS A 429 60.18 4.40 37.18
N LEU A 430 60.59 4.67 35.95
CA LEU A 430 61.94 5.15 35.64
C LEU A 430 62.14 6.57 36.18
N MET A 431 61.14 7.45 36.03
CA MET A 431 61.18 8.80 36.61
C MET A 431 61.19 8.79 38.14
N SER A 432 60.41 7.90 38.77
CA SER A 432 60.44 7.71 40.24
C SER A 432 61.82 7.23 40.72
N LYS A 433 62.43 6.25 40.02
CA LYS A 433 63.78 5.77 40.34
C LYS A 433 64.86 6.83 40.15
N ILE A 434 64.72 7.70 39.14
CA ILE A 434 65.64 8.83 38.93
C ILE A 434 65.49 9.86 40.06
N LEU A 435 64.27 10.15 40.50
CA LEU A 435 64.00 11.05 41.63
C LEU A 435 64.53 10.50 42.95
N GLU A 436 64.30 9.22 43.25
CA GLU A 436 64.87 8.53 44.43
C GLU A 436 66.40 8.54 44.40
N LYS A 437 67.01 8.31 43.23
CA LYS A 437 68.48 8.37 43.06
C LYS A 437 69.04 9.78 43.24
N LYS A 438 68.33 10.82 42.80
CA LYS A 438 68.74 12.21 43.00
C LYS A 438 68.65 12.62 44.47
N GLN A 439 67.60 12.20 45.17
CA GLN A 439 67.45 12.41 46.63
C GLN A 439 68.52 11.67 47.43
N SER A 440 68.85 10.42 47.09
CA SER A 440 69.90 9.67 47.80
C SER A 440 71.31 10.19 47.54
N GLN A 441 71.51 10.94 46.46
CA GLN A 441 72.76 11.65 46.15
C GLN A 441 72.80 13.08 46.69
N GLY A 442 71.83 13.48 47.54
CA GLY A 442 71.83 14.78 48.22
C GLY A 442 71.55 15.99 47.31
N GLN A 443 71.08 15.75 46.09
CA GLN A 443 70.64 16.83 45.21
C GLN A 443 69.22 17.27 45.63
N LYS A 444 69.08 18.53 46.06
CA LYS A 444 67.75 19.13 46.27
C LYS A 444 67.05 19.25 44.91
N ILE A 445 65.79 18.81 44.89
CA ILE A 445 64.89 18.95 43.74
C ILE A 445 64.43 20.40 43.63
#